data_AF-A0A3N1JXE6-F1
#
_entry.id   AF-A0A3N1JXE6-F1
#
_cell.length_a   1.000
_cell.length_b   1.000
_cell.length_c   1.000
_cell.angle_alpha   90.00
_cell.angle_beta   90.00
_cell.angle_gamma   90.00
#
_symmetry.space_group_name_H-M   'P 1'
#
loop_
_entity.id
_entity.type
_entity.pdbx_description
1 polymer ?
#
loop_
_entity_poly.entity_id
_entity_poly.type
_entity_poly.pdbx_seq_one_letter_code
_entity_poly.pdbx_strand_id
1 'polypeptide(L)'
;MFFLHAPKLVLTGSSSSLRETGDRAAALGAEVVVVVDSSTVAAPDAAAPCVAELDGFDVAVVAVPDPASADADLRGAAARLAPALRHGALVIVQGTACVEPEGRRLADDLAERSGLEIGRQFDVVGLDGDHVTWSTGDEGAQTARHLMSRLG
;
A
#
# COMPACT_ATOMS: atom_id res chain seq x y z
N MET A 1 -0.21 -1.89 -23.85
CA MET A 1 -0.44 -2.61 -22.59
C MET A 1 -1.89 -2.35 -22.22
N PHE A 2 -2.78 -3.32 -22.42
CA PHE A 2 -4.22 -3.16 -22.18
C PHE A 2 -4.48 -3.40 -20.69
N PHE A 3 -4.69 -2.33 -19.93
CA PHE A 3 -5.46 -2.46 -18.69
C PHE A 3 -6.93 -2.58 -19.12
N LEU A 4 -7.49 -3.79 -19.06
CA LEU A 4 -8.91 -4.05 -19.37
C LEU A 4 -9.84 -3.48 -18.28
N HIS A 5 -9.28 -3.10 -17.13
CA HIS A 5 -9.96 -2.57 -15.95
C HIS A 5 -9.12 -1.43 -15.35
N ALA A 6 -9.78 -0.45 -14.71
CA ALA A 6 -9.10 0.60 -13.95
C ALA A 6 -8.21 -0.04 -12.88
N PRO A 7 -6.94 0.40 -12.70
CA PRO A 7 -6.08 -0.13 -11.66
C PRO A 7 -6.68 0.16 -10.29
N LYS A 8 -6.65 -0.83 -9.40
CA LYS A 8 -7.23 -0.70 -8.06
C LYS A 8 -6.16 -0.37 -7.03
N LEU A 9 -6.28 0.83 -6.44
CA LEU A 9 -5.38 1.39 -5.45
C LEU A 9 -6.00 1.32 -4.06
N VAL A 10 -5.34 0.61 -3.14
CA VAL A 10 -5.69 0.60 -1.72
C VAL A 10 -4.78 1.56 -0.97
N LEU A 11 -5.36 2.45 -0.17
CA LEU A 11 -4.63 3.39 0.67
C LEU A 11 -4.94 3.05 2.12
N THR A 12 -3.95 2.68 2.92
CA THR A 12 -4.13 2.31 4.32
C THR A 12 -3.20 3.07 5.24
N GLY A 13 -3.71 3.52 6.37
CA GLY A 13 -2.96 4.27 7.39
C GLY A 13 -3.72 5.50 7.89
N SER A 14 -3.06 6.29 8.72
CA SER A 14 -3.64 7.44 9.42
C SER A 14 -3.12 8.79 8.91
N SER A 15 -2.38 8.81 7.79
CA SER A 15 -1.86 10.05 7.21
C SER A 15 -2.92 10.84 6.44
N SER A 16 -2.96 12.16 6.66
CA SER A 16 -3.78 13.09 5.89
C SER A 16 -3.40 13.15 4.40
N SER A 17 -2.16 12.79 4.05
CA SER A 17 -1.69 12.75 2.66
C SER A 17 -2.34 11.63 1.83
N LEU A 18 -2.90 10.59 2.48
CA LEU A 18 -3.59 9.51 1.76
C LEU A 18 -4.78 10.04 0.96
N ARG A 19 -5.48 11.06 1.47
CA ARG A 19 -6.64 11.61 0.75
C ARG A 19 -6.22 12.31 -0.54
N GLU A 20 -5.16 13.11 -0.49
CA GLU A 20 -4.63 13.79 -1.68
C GLU A 20 -4.11 12.80 -2.72
N THR A 21 -3.38 11.75 -2.30
CA THR A 21 -2.94 10.67 -3.18
C THR A 21 -4.13 9.94 -3.80
N GLY A 22 -5.18 9.70 -3.01
CA GLY A 22 -6.42 9.07 -3.48
C GLY A 22 -7.15 9.93 -4.52
N ASP A 23 -7.30 11.22 -4.28
CA ASP A 23 -7.96 12.14 -5.20
C ASP A 23 -7.20 12.22 -6.54
N ARG A 24 -5.86 12.25 -6.50
CA ARG A 24 -5.01 12.23 -7.71
C ARG A 24 -5.11 10.91 -8.47
N ALA A 25 -5.11 9.78 -7.77
CA ALA A 25 -5.26 8.48 -8.41
C ALA A 25 -6.65 8.30 -9.05
N ALA A 26 -7.71 8.76 -8.38
CA ALA A 26 -9.07 8.78 -8.92
C ALA A 26 -9.17 9.66 -10.17
N ALA A 27 -8.50 10.82 -10.19
CA ALA A 27 -8.41 11.69 -11.37
C ALA A 27 -7.69 11.03 -12.56
N LEU A 28 -6.80 10.07 -12.31
CA LEU A 28 -6.15 9.25 -13.33
C LEU A 28 -6.97 8.02 -13.75
N GLY A 29 -8.19 7.87 -13.20
CA GLY A 29 -9.11 6.79 -13.53
C GLY A 29 -8.86 5.50 -12.75
N ALA A 30 -8.13 5.54 -11.62
CA ALA A 30 -7.97 4.40 -10.73
C ALA A 30 -9.20 4.22 -9.82
N GLU A 31 -9.50 2.98 -9.46
CA GLU A 31 -10.44 2.68 -8.37
C GLU A 31 -9.67 2.84 -7.05
N VAL A 32 -10.12 3.73 -6.16
CA VAL A 32 -9.41 4.05 -4.92
C VAL A 32 -10.23 3.61 -3.72
N VAL A 33 -9.63 2.78 -2.86
CA VAL A 33 -10.20 2.34 -1.59
C VAL A 33 -9.34 2.89 -0.45
N VAL A 34 -9.91 3.73 0.40
CA VAL A 34 -9.20 4.35 1.52
C VAL A 34 -9.61 3.68 2.83
N VAL A 35 -8.66 2.96 3.44
CA VAL A 35 -8.77 2.31 4.74
C VAL A 35 -8.12 3.21 5.80
N VAL A 36 -8.91 4.11 6.38
CA VAL A 36 -8.42 4.97 7.48
C VAL A 36 -8.51 4.18 8.78
N ASP A 37 -7.40 4.09 9.52
CA ASP A 37 -7.43 3.51 10.86
C ASP A 37 -8.24 4.44 11.79
N SER A 38 -9.33 3.94 12.36
CA SER A 38 -10.35 4.70 13.10
C SER A 38 -9.86 5.35 14.41
N SER A 39 -8.56 5.30 14.69
CA SER A 39 -7.94 5.91 15.87
C SER A 39 -7.94 7.44 15.84
N THR A 40 -7.95 8.09 14.65
CA THR A 40 -7.68 9.54 14.58
C THR A 40 -8.56 10.38 13.65
N VAL A 41 -9.55 9.81 12.94
CA VAL A 41 -10.38 10.62 12.03
C VAL A 41 -11.87 10.50 12.38
N ALA A 42 -12.39 11.54 13.03
CA ALA A 42 -13.81 11.81 13.13
C ALA A 42 -14.35 12.29 11.77
N ALA A 43 -14.51 11.38 10.81
CA ALA A 43 -15.29 11.61 9.60
C ALA A 43 -16.52 10.69 9.64
N PRO A 44 -17.73 11.21 9.90
CA PRO A 44 -18.91 10.40 10.22
C PRO A 44 -19.53 9.65 9.02
N ASP A 45 -18.96 9.72 7.81
CA ASP A 45 -19.56 9.17 6.57
C ASP A 45 -18.67 8.19 5.80
N ALA A 46 -17.44 7.90 6.26
CA ALA A 46 -16.63 6.84 5.66
C ALA A 46 -16.92 5.53 6.40
N ALA A 47 -17.89 4.75 5.90
CA ALA A 47 -18.00 3.35 6.31
C ALA A 47 -16.61 2.71 6.17
N ALA A 48 -16.11 2.08 7.24
CA ALA A 48 -14.85 1.36 7.16
C ALA A 48 -14.96 0.36 6.00
N PRO A 49 -14.08 0.45 4.98
CA PRO A 49 -14.21 -0.39 3.80
C PRO A 49 -14.22 -1.85 4.22
N CYS A 50 -15.22 -2.60 3.76
CA CYS A 50 -15.28 -4.03 4.01
C CYS A 50 -14.04 -4.68 3.38
N VAL A 51 -13.45 -5.70 4.02
CA VAL A 51 -12.27 -6.42 3.48
C VAL A 51 -12.51 -6.93 2.04
N ALA A 52 -13.77 -7.19 1.66
CA ALA A 52 -14.17 -7.53 0.30
C ALA A 52 -13.87 -6.43 -0.74
N GLU A 53 -13.88 -5.16 -0.33
CA GLU A 53 -13.53 -4.03 -1.19
C GLU A 53 -12.03 -3.96 -1.46
N LEU A 54 -11.20 -4.71 -0.74
CA LEU A 54 -9.77 -4.80 -1.02
C LEU A 54 -9.44 -5.83 -2.10
N ASP A 55 -10.38 -6.75 -2.39
CA ASP A 55 -10.10 -7.95 -3.17
C ASP A 55 -9.50 -7.62 -4.54
N GLY A 56 -8.40 -8.32 -4.85
CA GLY A 56 -7.67 -8.22 -6.10
C GLY A 56 -7.07 -6.85 -6.39
N PHE A 57 -6.56 -6.11 -5.40
CA PHE A 57 -5.91 -4.82 -5.65
C PHE A 57 -4.65 -4.92 -6.52
N ASP A 58 -4.35 -3.87 -7.28
CA ASP A 58 -3.12 -3.72 -8.07
C ASP A 58 -1.98 -3.18 -7.22
N VAL A 59 -2.28 -2.11 -6.47
CA VAL A 59 -1.31 -1.38 -5.67
C VAL A 59 -1.91 -1.10 -4.31
N ALA A 60 -1.13 -1.29 -3.24
CA ALA A 60 -1.47 -0.84 -1.90
C ALA A 60 -0.41 0.14 -1.40
N VAL A 61 -0.82 1.28 -0.85
CA VAL A 61 0.07 2.22 -0.16
C VAL A 61 -0.25 2.18 1.33
N VAL A 62 0.75 1.84 2.13
CA VAL A 62 0.70 1.82 3.59
C VAL A 62 1.45 3.03 4.12
N ALA A 63 0.73 4.04 4.59
CA ALA A 63 1.33 5.23 5.20
C ALA A 63 1.58 5.01 6.69
N VAL A 64 2.85 5.11 7.09
CA VAL A 64 3.33 4.97 8.46
C VAL A 64 3.76 6.36 8.96
N PRO A 65 2.97 7.03 9.81
CA PRO A 65 3.23 8.41 10.22
C PRO A 65 4.30 8.53 11.31
N ASP A 66 4.54 7.47 12.09
CA ASP A 66 5.49 7.44 13.20
C ASP A 66 6.29 6.13 13.19
N PRO A 67 7.63 6.17 13.16
CA PRO A 67 8.44 4.95 13.28
C PRO A 67 8.16 4.15 14.56
N ALA A 68 7.70 4.78 15.64
CA ALA A 68 7.36 4.08 16.88
C ALA A 68 6.11 3.19 16.77
N SER A 69 5.17 3.50 15.87
CA SER A 69 3.98 2.69 15.60
C SER A 69 4.12 1.77 14.39
N ALA A 70 5.22 1.88 13.63
CA ALA A 70 5.44 1.19 12.36
C ALA A 70 5.15 -0.32 12.42
N ASP A 71 5.69 -1.03 13.41
CA ASP A 71 5.50 -2.47 13.54
C ASP A 71 4.02 -2.86 13.76
N ALA A 72 3.28 -2.09 14.55
CA ALA A 72 1.87 -2.34 14.81
C ALA A 72 1.00 -2.01 13.59
N ASP A 73 1.26 -0.86 12.95
CA ASP A 73 0.53 -0.38 11.77
C ASP A 73 0.74 -1.32 10.58
N LEU A 74 1.98 -1.72 10.32
CA LEU A 74 2.32 -2.64 9.25
C LEU A 74 1.74 -4.04 9.47
N ARG A 75 1.81 -4.58 10.70
CA ARG A 75 1.16 -5.86 11.02
C ARG A 75 -0.35 -5.81 10.83
N GLY A 76 -0.97 -4.70 11.24
CA GLY A 76 -2.39 -4.43 11.00
C GLY A 76 -2.72 -4.34 9.51
N ALA A 77 -1.86 -3.72 8.71
CA ALA A 77 -2.00 -3.66 7.26
C ALA A 77 -1.83 -5.05 6.60
N ALA A 78 -0.83 -5.85 7.00
CA ALA A 78 -0.63 -7.20 6.50
C ALA A 78 -1.87 -8.07 6.68
N ALA A 79 -2.49 -8.03 7.87
CA ALA A 79 -3.69 -8.81 8.16
C ALA A 79 -4.88 -8.44 7.26
N ARG A 80 -4.96 -7.17 6.83
CA ARG A 80 -6.02 -6.67 5.95
C ARG A 80 -5.74 -6.95 4.47
N LEU A 81 -4.48 -6.79 4.05
CA LEU A 81 -4.07 -6.88 2.65
C LEU A 81 -3.85 -8.32 2.19
N ALA A 82 -3.32 -9.21 3.04
CA ALA A 82 -2.96 -10.56 2.64
C ALA A 82 -4.11 -11.37 1.99
N PRO A 83 -5.36 -11.34 2.50
CA PRO A 83 -6.46 -12.09 1.88
C PRO A 83 -6.85 -11.58 0.48
N ALA A 84 -6.51 -10.34 0.16
CA ALA A 84 -6.85 -9.67 -1.08
C ALA A 84 -5.65 -9.57 -2.07
N LEU A 85 -4.48 -10.05 -1.64
CA LEU A 85 -3.24 -9.96 -2.41
C LEU A 85 -3.31 -10.88 -3.63
N ARG A 86 -2.95 -10.34 -4.80
CA ARG A 86 -2.94 -11.08 -6.07
C ARG A 86 -1.56 -11.11 -6.71
N HIS A 87 -1.44 -11.93 -7.75
CA HIS A 87 -0.24 -11.97 -8.58
C HIS A 87 -0.03 -10.62 -9.30
N GLY A 88 1.20 -10.13 -9.27
CA GLY A 88 1.60 -8.83 -9.83
C GLY A 88 1.25 -7.63 -8.95
N ALA A 89 0.74 -7.84 -7.73
CA ALA A 89 0.44 -6.73 -6.83
C ALA A 89 1.70 -6.05 -6.31
N LEU A 90 1.61 -4.73 -6.09
CA LEU A 90 2.68 -3.92 -5.52
C LEU A 90 2.22 -3.32 -4.18
N VAL A 91 3.01 -3.53 -3.12
CA VAL A 91 2.79 -2.89 -1.82
C VAL A 91 3.87 -1.84 -1.59
N ILE A 92 3.46 -0.62 -1.29
CA ILE A 92 4.31 0.53 -1.08
C ILE A 92 4.21 0.92 0.40
N VAL A 93 5.31 0.90 1.12
CA VAL A 93 5.40 1.39 2.50
C VAL A 93 5.94 2.80 2.45
N GLN A 94 5.12 3.79 2.80
CA GLN A 94 5.49 5.19 2.82
C GLN A 94 5.65 5.65 4.27
N GLY A 95 6.84 6.15 4.64
CA GLY A 95 7.09 6.62 6.00
C GLY A 95 8.35 7.47 6.11
N THR A 96 8.46 8.25 7.18
CA THR A 96 9.62 9.10 7.43
C THR A 96 10.75 8.30 8.06
N ALA A 97 11.64 7.77 7.21
CA ALA A 97 12.90 7.08 7.51
C ALA A 97 12.88 5.84 8.43
N CYS A 98 13.76 4.87 8.12
CA CYS A 98 14.12 3.70 8.94
C CYS A 98 13.05 2.61 9.18
N VAL A 99 12.04 2.48 8.32
CA VAL A 99 11.02 1.40 8.42
C VAL A 99 11.38 0.13 7.64
N GLU A 100 12.63 -0.02 7.16
CA GLU A 100 13.05 -1.20 6.37
C GLU A 100 12.89 -2.52 7.14
N PRO A 101 13.36 -2.66 8.40
CA PRO A 101 13.22 -3.91 9.13
C PRO A 101 11.74 -4.33 9.30
N GLU A 102 10.86 -3.38 9.63
CA GLU A 102 9.43 -3.59 9.80
C GLU A 102 8.74 -3.85 8.46
N GLY A 103 9.15 -3.16 7.39
CA GLY A 103 8.66 -3.36 6.04
C GLY A 103 9.07 -4.70 5.43
N ARG A 104 10.26 -5.22 5.78
CA ARG A 104 10.65 -6.59 5.43
C ARG A 104 9.80 -7.63 6.15
N ARG A 105 9.53 -7.42 7.45
CA ARG A 105 8.59 -8.27 8.21
C ARG A 105 7.18 -8.23 7.63
N LEU A 106 6.71 -7.07 7.18
CA LEU A 106 5.44 -6.95 6.44
C LEU A 106 5.44 -7.84 5.20
N ALA A 107 6.51 -7.82 4.41
CA ALA A 107 6.62 -8.66 3.22
C ALA A 107 6.55 -10.15 3.56
N ASP A 108 7.27 -10.58 4.61
CA ASP A 108 7.23 -11.95 5.12
C ASP A 108 5.82 -12.34 5.61
N ASP A 109 5.17 -11.47 6.39
CA ASP A 109 3.80 -11.68 6.89
C ASP A 109 2.79 -11.80 5.74
N LEU A 110 2.94 -11.00 4.69
CA LEU A 110 2.10 -11.07 3.49
C LEU A 110 2.29 -12.41 2.77
N ALA A 111 3.55 -12.82 2.56
CA ALA A 111 3.88 -14.07 1.89
C ALA A 111 3.34 -15.30 2.63
N GLU A 112 3.54 -15.34 3.95
CA GLU A 112 3.05 -16.43 4.80
C GLU A 112 1.52 -16.55 4.74
N ARG A 113 0.81 -15.42 4.82
CA ARG A 113 -0.65 -15.40 4.91
C ARG A 113 -1.34 -15.59 3.56
N SER A 114 -0.76 -15.07 2.47
CA SER A 114 -1.35 -15.18 1.13
C SER A 114 -0.88 -16.44 0.39
N GLY A 115 0.22 -17.07 0.84
CA GLY A 115 0.88 -18.16 0.12
C GLY A 115 1.57 -17.74 -1.17
N LEU A 116 1.90 -16.45 -1.33
CA LEU A 116 2.56 -15.91 -2.52
C LEU A 116 4.06 -15.67 -2.26
N GLU A 117 4.87 -15.78 -3.31
CA GLU A 117 6.32 -15.58 -3.31
C GLU A 117 6.68 -14.11 -3.54
N ILE A 118 7.40 -13.53 -2.57
CA ILE A 118 7.98 -12.18 -2.64
C ILE A 118 8.98 -12.10 -3.81
N GLY A 119 8.95 -11.00 -4.57
CA GLY A 119 9.88 -10.75 -5.68
C GLY A 119 9.58 -11.57 -6.94
N ARG A 120 8.50 -12.35 -6.94
CA ARG A 120 8.04 -13.14 -8.09
C ARG A 120 6.56 -12.97 -8.37
N GLN A 121 5.74 -13.07 -7.33
CA GLN A 121 4.29 -12.97 -7.43
C GLN A 121 3.77 -11.65 -6.88
N PHE A 122 4.51 -10.96 -6.01
CA PHE A 122 4.23 -9.60 -5.60
C PHE A 122 5.53 -8.92 -5.14
N ASP A 123 5.51 -7.60 -5.07
CA ASP A 123 6.64 -6.80 -4.60
C ASP A 123 6.26 -5.88 -3.45
N VAL A 124 7.22 -5.60 -2.58
CA VAL A 124 7.13 -4.59 -1.53
C VAL A 124 8.26 -3.58 -1.69
N VAL A 125 7.92 -2.29 -1.61
CA VAL A 125 8.84 -1.18 -1.81
C VAL A 125 8.69 -0.18 -0.67
N GLY A 126 9.81 0.23 -0.07
CA GLY A 126 9.85 1.33 0.88
C GLY A 126 10.14 2.66 0.20
N LEU A 127 9.36 3.68 0.54
CA LEU A 127 9.53 5.06 0.09
C LEU A 127 9.70 6.01 1.29
N ASP A 128 10.65 6.93 1.14
CA ASP A 128 10.73 8.17 1.92
C ASP A 128 10.48 9.35 0.96
N GLY A 129 9.32 10.00 1.12
CA GLY A 129 8.79 10.90 0.08
C GLY A 129 8.64 10.16 -1.26
N ASP A 130 9.32 10.66 -2.29
CA ASP A 130 9.34 10.06 -3.64
C ASP A 130 10.54 9.13 -3.87
N HIS A 131 11.36 8.89 -2.85
CA HIS A 131 12.63 8.17 -2.99
C HIS A 131 12.50 6.74 -2.50
N VAL A 132 12.79 5.78 -3.39
CA VAL A 132 12.89 4.37 -3.02
C VAL A 132 14.09 4.15 -2.11
N THR A 133 13.83 3.80 -0.86
CA THR A 133 14.87 3.50 0.14
C THR A 133 15.29 2.03 0.10
N TRP A 134 14.33 1.13 -0.19
CA TRP A 134 14.57 -0.31 -0.30
C TRP A 134 13.44 -0.98 -1.10
N SER A 135 13.69 -2.18 -1.61
CA SER A 135 12.70 -2.98 -2.34
C SER A 135 12.98 -4.47 -2.22
N THR A 136 11.94 -5.29 -2.42
CA THR A 136 12.06 -6.75 -2.54
C THR A 136 12.40 -7.22 -3.95
N GLY A 137 12.19 -6.37 -4.95
CA GLY A 137 12.46 -6.64 -6.37
C GLY A 137 12.73 -5.35 -7.15
N ASP A 138 13.51 -5.48 -8.23
CA ASP A 138 13.88 -4.35 -9.09
C ASP A 138 12.71 -3.84 -9.94
N GLU A 139 11.83 -4.75 -10.37
CA GLU A 139 10.65 -4.43 -11.17
C GLU A 139 9.62 -3.64 -10.35
N GLY A 140 9.31 -4.10 -9.13
CA GLY A 140 8.49 -3.35 -8.17
C GLY A 140 9.06 -1.95 -7.88
N ALA A 141 10.38 -1.84 -7.69
CA ALA A 141 11.02 -0.54 -7.45
C ALA A 141 10.87 0.44 -8.63
N GLN A 142 11.01 -0.05 -9.87
CA GLN A 142 10.79 0.77 -11.07
C GLN A 142 9.33 1.18 -11.21
N THR A 143 8.41 0.25 -10.96
CA THR A 143 6.96 0.51 -11.00
C THR A 143 6.56 1.56 -9.96
N ALA A 144 7.07 1.44 -8.72
CA ALA A 144 6.83 2.41 -7.67
C ALA A 144 7.34 3.81 -8.06
N ARG A 145 8.56 3.93 -8.58
CA ARG A 145 9.09 5.22 -9.08
C ARG A 145 8.22 5.82 -10.18
N HIS A 146 7.76 4.99 -11.12
CA HIS A 146 6.89 5.46 -12.19
C HIS A 146 5.56 5.97 -11.65
N LEU A 147 4.92 5.24 -10.73
CA LEU A 147 3.67 5.63 -10.09
C LEU A 147 3.83 6.93 -9.31
N MET A 148 4.87 7.05 -8.48
CA MET A 148 5.10 8.27 -7.71
C MET A 148 5.36 9.48 -8.62
N SER A 149 6.08 9.32 -9.73
CA SER A 149 6.29 10.40 -10.71
C SER A 149 4.99 10.91 -11.37
N ARG A 150 3.91 10.14 -11.30
CA ARG A 150 2.58 10.49 -11.83
C ARG A 150 1.64 11.03 -10.76
N LEU A 151 1.86 10.64 -9.51
CA LEU A 151 1.03 11.01 -8.36
C LEU A 151 1.58 12.23 -7.61
N GLY A 152 2.86 12.60 -7.82
CA GLY A 152 3.54 13.78 -7.25
C GLY A 152 3.12 15.11 -7.86
#